data_AF-A0A7X6BNP9-F1
#
_entry.id   AF-A0A7X6BNP9-F1
#
_cell.length_a   1.000
_cell.length_b   1.000
_cell.length_c   1.000
_cell.angle_alpha   90.00
_cell.angle_beta   90.00
_cell.angle_gamma   90.00
#
_symmetry.space_group_name_H-M   'P 1'
#
loop_
_entity.id
_entity.type
_entity.pdbx_description
1 polymer ?
#
loop_
_entity_poly.entity_id
_entity_poly.type
_entity_poly.pdbx_seq_one_letter_code
_entity_poly.pdbx_strand_id
1 'polypeptide(L)'
;MIGRTLRTVSMTGAALALLGLLGCGNGGSAVETRDRAAEGAEAVLTSAAGSTAEAAETVPEKAKPALTANRRETVDAKIARLFERNGADFGAASAEDYLAKVQAFTGRPPAGTDRVERPNGDVLLYQASTNTFAVVSRDGVAKTMFKPRDGAAYWAEQKAAAPTFGRGRASSSE
;
A
#
# COMPACT_ATOMS: atom_id res chain seq x y z
N MET A 1 -29.82 -35.97 30.81
CA MET A 1 -29.03 -37.14 30.36
C MET A 1 -29.38 -37.42 28.90
N ILE A 2 -28.43 -37.92 28.09
CA ILE A 2 -28.64 -38.46 26.72
C ILE A 2 -29.10 -37.39 25.69
N GLY A 3 -28.71 -37.39 24.41
CA GLY A 3 -27.77 -38.23 23.65
C GLY A 3 -27.21 -37.44 22.44
N ARG A 4 -26.23 -38.00 21.72
CA ARG A 4 -25.46 -37.29 20.66
C ARG A 4 -25.82 -37.80 19.25
N THR A 5 -25.53 -36.98 18.23
CA THR A 5 -25.31 -37.37 16.80
C THR A 5 -26.55 -37.90 16.06
N LEU A 6 -26.65 -37.89 14.72
CA LEU A 6 -25.65 -37.97 13.64
C LEU A 6 -25.51 -36.71 12.77
N ARG A 7 -24.34 -36.58 12.12
CA ARG A 7 -24.15 -35.83 10.87
C ARG A 7 -24.26 -36.80 9.69
N THR A 8 -25.04 -36.47 8.67
CA THR A 8 -24.98 -37.11 7.36
C THR A 8 -24.12 -36.28 6.42
N VAL A 9 -23.07 -36.86 5.86
CA VAL A 9 -22.26 -36.27 4.78
C VAL A 9 -22.33 -37.21 3.59
N SER A 10 -22.92 -36.75 2.49
CA SER A 10 -22.98 -37.49 1.23
C SER A 10 -22.08 -36.78 0.23
N MET A 11 -21.01 -37.46 -0.21
CA MET A 11 -20.03 -36.89 -1.14
C MET A 11 -20.56 -36.94 -2.58
N THR A 12 -20.93 -35.79 -3.14
CA THR A 12 -21.13 -35.64 -4.59
C THR A 12 -19.78 -35.62 -5.30
N GLY A 13 -19.54 -36.57 -6.20
CA GLY A 13 -18.32 -36.62 -7.01
C GLY A 13 -18.39 -35.77 -8.29
N ALA A 14 -17.22 -35.54 -8.89
CA ALA A 14 -17.05 -35.11 -10.28
C ALA A 14 -15.72 -35.68 -10.81
N ALA A 15 -15.58 -35.79 -12.14
CA ALA A 15 -14.43 -36.37 -12.81
C ALA A 15 -13.59 -35.29 -13.53
N LEU A 16 -12.65 -35.72 -14.39
CA LEU A 16 -11.85 -34.93 -15.36
C LEU A 16 -10.70 -34.10 -14.72
N ALA A 17 -9.57 -33.84 -15.39
CA ALA A 17 -9.10 -34.26 -16.71
C ALA A 17 -7.57 -34.49 -16.72
N LEU A 18 -7.06 -35.15 -17.78
CA LEU A 18 -5.66 -35.07 -18.18
C LEU A 18 -5.34 -33.69 -18.78
N LEU A 19 -4.24 -33.06 -18.35
CA LEU A 19 -3.49 -32.14 -19.20
C LEU A 19 -2.03 -32.05 -18.73
N GLY A 20 -1.09 -32.36 -19.62
CA GLY A 20 0.34 -32.13 -19.41
C GLY A 20 0.79 -30.87 -20.13
N LEU A 21 1.71 -30.11 -19.55
CA LEU A 21 2.33 -28.94 -20.17
C LEU A 21 3.85 -29.04 -20.16
N LEU A 22 4.43 -29.06 -21.37
CA LEU A 22 5.84 -28.80 -21.63
C LEU A 22 6.07 -27.28 -21.58
N GLY A 23 7.23 -26.81 -21.09
CA GLY A 23 7.51 -25.37 -21.14
C GLY A 23 8.64 -24.77 -20.29
N CYS A 24 9.81 -25.41 -20.16
CA CYS A 24 10.99 -24.74 -19.56
C CYS A 24 11.62 -23.74 -20.55
N GLY A 25 10.93 -22.63 -20.81
CA GLY A 25 11.38 -21.55 -21.70
C GLY A 25 12.14 -20.44 -20.97
N ASN A 26 13.41 -20.66 -20.63
CA ASN A 26 14.28 -19.61 -20.08
C ASN A 26 14.75 -18.66 -21.21
N GLY A 27 13.85 -17.82 -21.72
CA GLY A 27 14.16 -16.75 -22.67
C GLY A 27 14.95 -15.64 -22.00
N GLY A 28 16.22 -15.47 -22.34
CA GLY A 28 17.11 -14.50 -21.70
C GLY A 28 16.86 -13.05 -22.15
N SER A 29 16.81 -12.13 -21.20
CA SER A 29 16.90 -10.69 -21.48
C SER A 29 18.38 -10.29 -21.66
N ALA A 30 18.82 -10.14 -22.91
CA ALA A 30 20.11 -9.52 -23.21
C ALA A 30 20.03 -8.00 -22.95
N VAL A 31 21.04 -7.44 -22.29
CA VAL A 31 21.18 -5.99 -22.11
C VAL A 31 22.03 -5.41 -23.23
N GLU A 32 21.39 -4.79 -24.21
CA GLU A 32 22.09 -4.06 -25.26
C GLU A 32 22.40 -2.62 -24.78
N THR A 33 23.67 -2.21 -24.83
CA THR A 33 24.09 -0.88 -24.37
C THR A 33 25.08 -0.24 -25.34
N ARG A 34 24.80 1.02 -25.72
CA ARG A 34 25.54 1.88 -26.69
C ARG A 34 25.32 1.43 -28.14
N ASP A 35 25.04 2.36 -29.05
CA ASP A 35 26.09 3.19 -29.64
C ASP A 35 25.85 4.74 -29.59
N ARG A 36 26.72 5.54 -30.23
CA ARG A 36 26.68 7.02 -30.30
C ARG A 36 27.46 7.59 -31.51
N ALA A 37 26.73 7.97 -32.56
CA ALA A 37 27.07 8.97 -33.59
C ALA A 37 25.73 9.45 -34.23
N ALA A 38 25.45 10.71 -34.60
CA ALA A 38 26.20 11.73 -35.34
C ALA A 38 26.29 11.36 -36.85
N GLU A 39 25.77 12.09 -37.86
CA GLU A 39 25.09 13.41 -37.94
C GLU A 39 23.99 13.43 -39.04
N GLY A 40 23.18 14.50 -39.15
CA GLY A 40 22.27 14.76 -40.28
C GLY A 40 21.29 15.93 -40.04
N ALA A 41 21.22 16.92 -40.96
CA ALA A 41 20.46 18.18 -40.83
C ALA A 41 20.09 18.73 -42.23
N GLU A 42 19.25 19.75 -42.43
CA GLU A 42 18.44 20.59 -41.51
C GLU A 42 16.96 20.09 -41.43
N ALA A 43 15.84 20.79 -41.19
CA ALA A 43 15.44 22.22 -41.02
C ALA A 43 14.11 22.26 -40.18
N VAL A 44 13.37 23.35 -39.90
CA VAL A 44 13.26 24.74 -40.41
C VAL A 44 12.96 25.70 -39.22
N LEU A 45 13.20 27.00 -39.40
CA LEU A 45 12.92 28.08 -38.42
C LEU A 45 11.42 28.35 -38.14
N THR A 46 11.10 28.70 -36.89
CA THR A 46 10.02 29.62 -36.50
C THR A 46 10.38 30.26 -35.14
N SER A 47 10.01 31.53 -34.94
CA SER A 47 10.65 32.39 -33.92
C SER A 47 9.68 33.05 -32.93
N ALA A 48 10.18 33.23 -31.70
CA ALA A 48 9.87 34.29 -30.73
C ALA A 48 8.40 34.69 -30.45
N ALA A 49 7.80 34.06 -29.43
CA ALA A 49 7.28 34.75 -28.23
C ALA A 49 7.00 33.69 -27.15
N GLY A 50 7.20 33.92 -25.85
CA GLY A 50 7.55 35.16 -25.17
C GLY A 50 6.86 35.22 -23.80
N SER A 51 7.26 34.38 -22.86
CA SER A 51 6.78 34.43 -21.47
C SER A 51 7.93 34.17 -20.50
N THR A 52 8.36 35.22 -19.81
CA THR A 52 9.40 35.14 -18.76
C THR A 52 8.81 34.63 -17.46
N ALA A 53 9.42 33.57 -16.93
CA ALA A 53 9.51 33.20 -15.52
C ALA A 53 8.39 33.66 -14.55
N GLU A 54 7.71 32.67 -13.97
CA GLU A 54 7.81 32.53 -12.51
C GLU A 54 8.36 31.13 -12.19
N ALA A 55 9.67 31.06 -11.97
CA ALA A 55 10.36 29.83 -11.62
C ALA A 55 10.25 29.57 -10.11
N ALA A 56 9.12 28.99 -9.70
CA ALA A 56 9.04 28.30 -8.42
C ALA A 56 9.82 26.97 -8.52
N GLU A 57 11.16 27.04 -8.56
CA GLU A 57 12.01 25.87 -8.39
C GLU A 57 11.80 25.30 -6.98
N THR A 58 10.85 24.37 -6.85
CA THR A 58 10.78 23.50 -5.68
C THR A 58 12.02 22.62 -5.68
N VAL A 59 13.05 23.09 -4.98
CA VAL A 59 14.23 22.31 -4.61
C VAL A 59 13.76 20.91 -4.23
N PRO A 60 14.33 19.83 -4.79
CA PRO A 60 13.87 18.48 -4.49
C PRO A 60 14.23 18.10 -3.05
N GLU A 61 13.38 18.51 -2.09
CA GLU A 61 13.30 17.89 -0.77
C GLU A 61 13.20 16.38 -1.03
N LYS A 62 14.15 15.64 -0.47
CA LYS A 62 14.45 14.25 -0.84
C LYS A 62 13.22 13.36 -0.60
N ALA A 63 12.41 13.22 -1.65
CA ALA A 63 10.99 12.93 -1.50
C ALA A 63 10.74 11.66 -0.69
N LYS A 64 10.07 11.82 0.45
CA LYS A 64 9.73 10.69 1.32
C LYS A 64 8.82 9.75 0.51
N PRO A 65 9.12 8.44 0.45
CA PRO A 65 8.34 7.52 -0.38
C PRO A 65 6.90 7.51 0.11
N ALA A 66 5.94 7.52 -0.81
CA ALA A 66 4.52 7.67 -0.47
C ALA A 66 3.97 6.48 0.35
N LEU A 67 4.57 5.29 0.20
CA LEU A 67 4.34 4.12 1.03
C LEU A 67 5.65 3.39 1.35
N THR A 68 5.67 2.70 2.50
CA THR A 68 6.75 1.78 2.88
C THR A 68 6.81 0.55 1.97
N ALA A 69 7.90 0.38 1.22
CA ALA A 69 8.20 -0.85 0.47
C ALA A 69 8.78 -1.96 1.38
N ASN A 70 8.93 -3.19 0.84
CA ASN A 70 9.77 -4.22 1.44
C ASN A 70 10.36 -5.17 0.38
N ARG A 71 11.30 -6.05 0.75
CA ARG A 71 12.00 -6.97 -0.18
C ARG A 71 11.11 -7.97 -0.96
N ARG A 72 9.81 -8.06 -0.65
CA ARG A 72 8.82 -8.92 -1.33
C ARG A 72 7.73 -8.14 -2.07
N GLU A 73 7.71 -6.80 -1.98
CA GLU A 73 6.62 -5.97 -2.52
C GLU A 73 7.15 -4.58 -2.89
N THR A 74 7.07 -4.23 -4.19
CA THR A 74 7.41 -2.89 -4.67
C THR A 74 6.41 -1.85 -4.17
N VAL A 75 6.75 -0.56 -4.26
CA VAL A 75 5.83 0.52 -3.88
C VAL A 75 4.55 0.41 -4.71
N ASP A 76 4.66 0.24 -6.02
CA ASP A 76 3.52 0.29 -6.96
C ASP A 76 2.59 -0.91 -6.79
N ALA A 77 3.14 -2.12 -6.62
CA ALA A 77 2.35 -3.31 -6.30
C ALA A 77 1.62 -3.16 -4.95
N LYS A 78 2.26 -2.50 -3.97
CA LYS A 78 1.62 -2.18 -2.68
C LYS A 78 0.52 -1.14 -2.81
N ILE A 79 0.69 -0.11 -3.65
CA ILE A 79 -0.36 0.89 -3.92
C ILE A 79 -1.57 0.18 -4.55
N ALA A 80 -1.36 -0.56 -5.65
CA ALA A 80 -2.41 -1.30 -6.35
C ALA A 80 -3.19 -2.22 -5.40
N ARG A 81 -2.52 -3.10 -4.65
CA ARG A 81 -3.16 -4.03 -3.71
C ARG A 81 -3.87 -3.32 -2.53
N LEU A 82 -3.46 -2.11 -2.15
CA LEU A 82 -4.17 -1.31 -1.13
C LEU A 82 -5.37 -0.56 -1.72
N PHE A 83 -5.30 -0.15 -2.99
CA PHE A 83 -6.41 0.43 -3.74
C PHE A 83 -7.50 -0.62 -4.04
N GLU A 84 -7.15 -1.79 -4.59
CA GLU A 84 -8.08 -2.90 -4.84
C GLU A 84 -8.91 -3.27 -3.60
N ARG A 85 -8.27 -3.27 -2.42
CA ARG A 85 -8.89 -3.72 -1.17
C ARG A 85 -9.68 -2.64 -0.42
N ASN A 86 -9.27 -1.36 -0.51
CA ASN A 86 -9.88 -0.28 0.29
C ASN A 86 -10.33 0.95 -0.52
N GLY A 87 -10.02 1.04 -1.82
CA GLY A 87 -10.22 2.26 -2.62
C GLY A 87 -11.67 2.72 -2.69
N ALA A 88 -12.59 1.76 -2.86
CA ALA A 88 -14.03 2.00 -2.86
C ALA A 88 -14.53 2.64 -1.55
N ASP A 89 -13.98 2.25 -0.39
CA ASP A 89 -14.37 2.81 0.92
C ASP A 89 -14.12 4.32 1.03
N PHE A 90 -13.18 4.85 0.25
CA PHE A 90 -12.81 6.27 0.20
C PHE A 90 -13.29 6.99 -1.06
N GLY A 91 -14.10 6.34 -1.91
CA GLY A 91 -14.51 6.88 -3.20
C GLY A 91 -13.31 7.22 -4.10
N ALA A 92 -12.28 6.37 -4.10
CA ALA A 92 -11.11 6.57 -4.94
C ALA A 92 -11.35 6.04 -6.36
N ALA A 93 -11.02 6.84 -7.37
CA ALA A 93 -11.20 6.48 -8.78
C ALA A 93 -10.01 5.68 -9.35
N SER A 94 -8.82 5.84 -8.78
CA SER A 94 -7.61 5.13 -9.20
C SER A 94 -6.65 4.85 -8.03
N ALA A 95 -5.58 4.11 -8.31
CA ALA A 95 -4.54 3.79 -7.35
C ALA A 95 -3.78 5.03 -6.86
N GLU A 96 -3.58 6.00 -7.75
CA GLU A 96 -2.90 7.28 -7.51
C GLU A 96 -3.80 8.23 -6.70
N ASP A 97 -5.09 8.29 -7.02
CA ASP A 97 -6.07 9.07 -6.26
C ASP A 97 -6.27 8.50 -4.84
N TYR A 98 -6.28 7.17 -4.71
CA TYR A 98 -6.24 6.52 -3.39
C TYR A 98 -4.96 6.86 -2.63
N LEU A 99 -3.79 6.87 -3.30
CA LEU A 99 -2.52 7.24 -2.69
C LEU A 99 -2.52 8.70 -2.22
N ALA A 100 -3.05 9.63 -3.02
CA ALA A 100 -3.19 11.04 -2.66
C ALA A 100 -4.08 11.20 -1.41
N LYS A 101 -5.19 10.44 -1.32
CA LYS A 101 -6.04 10.37 -0.13
C LYS A 101 -5.30 9.81 1.09
N VAL A 102 -4.45 8.78 0.93
CA VAL A 102 -3.58 8.28 2.01
C VAL A 102 -2.61 9.36 2.48
N GLN A 103 -1.89 10.01 1.56
CA GLN A 103 -0.90 11.05 1.87
C GLN A 103 -1.55 12.24 2.58
N ALA A 104 -2.71 12.70 2.11
CA ALA A 104 -3.46 13.78 2.75
C ALA A 104 -3.84 13.42 4.20
N PHE A 105 -4.43 12.24 4.43
CA PHE A 105 -4.82 11.82 5.77
C PHE A 105 -3.63 11.60 6.71
N THR A 106 -2.53 11.00 6.25
CA THR A 106 -1.39 10.71 7.13
C THR A 106 -0.45 11.90 7.32
N GLY A 107 -0.35 12.81 6.34
CA GLY A 107 0.49 14.01 6.41
C GLY A 107 -0.19 15.18 7.13
N ARG A 108 -1.51 15.31 7.00
CA ARG A 108 -2.30 16.32 7.72
C ARG A 108 -3.61 15.71 8.26
N PRO A 109 -3.56 14.92 9.34
CA PRO A 109 -4.74 14.30 9.92
C PRO A 109 -5.80 15.34 10.31
N PRO A 110 -7.09 15.10 10.04
CA PRO A 110 -8.17 16.01 10.45
C PRO A 110 -8.22 16.21 11.97
N ALA A 111 -8.76 17.36 12.40
CA ALA A 111 -9.07 17.59 13.81
C ALA A 111 -9.97 16.47 14.36
N GLY A 112 -9.72 16.03 15.60
CA GLY A 112 -10.38 14.85 16.18
C GLY A 112 -9.86 13.49 15.68
N THR A 113 -8.69 13.46 15.02
CA THR A 113 -7.95 12.20 14.80
C THR A 113 -7.23 11.80 16.08
N ASP A 114 -7.65 10.68 16.66
CA ASP A 114 -7.01 10.00 17.78
C ASP A 114 -5.66 9.40 17.34
N ARG A 115 -4.63 9.44 18.19
CA ARG A 115 -3.27 8.94 17.91
C ARG A 115 -2.76 8.06 19.04
N VAL A 116 -2.09 6.94 18.70
CA VAL A 116 -1.27 6.15 19.63
C VAL A 116 0.03 5.74 18.96
N GLU A 117 1.15 5.82 19.67
CA GLU A 117 2.47 5.38 19.21
C GLU A 117 2.83 4.01 19.80
N ARG A 118 3.50 3.17 19.00
CA ARG A 118 3.89 1.81 19.38
C ARG A 118 5.38 1.75 19.74
N PRO A 119 5.85 0.74 20.53
CA PRO A 119 7.26 0.62 20.92
C PRO A 119 8.28 0.57 19.77
N ASN A 120 7.85 0.25 18.54
CA ASN A 120 8.71 0.29 17.35
C ASN A 120 8.73 1.66 16.63
N GLY A 121 8.13 2.70 17.23
CA GLY A 121 7.99 4.04 16.66
C GLY A 121 6.91 4.17 15.59
N ASP A 122 6.13 3.11 15.31
CA ASP A 122 5.00 3.25 14.38
C ASP A 122 3.84 4.00 15.05
N VAL A 123 3.23 4.89 14.29
CA VAL A 123 2.08 5.69 14.73
C VAL A 123 0.80 5.08 14.16
N LEU A 124 -0.17 4.85 15.05
CA LEU A 124 -1.55 4.54 14.69
C LEU A 124 -2.37 5.84 14.72
N LEU A 125 -3.21 6.02 13.71
CA LEU A 125 -4.14 7.14 13.57
C LEU A 125 -5.56 6.60 13.39
N TYR A 126 -6.54 7.17 14.09
CA TYR A 126 -7.96 6.85 13.90
C TYR A 126 -8.83 8.10 13.96
N GLN A 127 -9.62 8.33 12.92
CA GLN A 127 -10.56 9.44 12.82
C GLN A 127 -11.98 8.88 12.81
N ALA A 128 -12.77 9.24 13.83
CA ALA A 128 -14.04 8.59 14.12
C ALA A 128 -15.19 8.99 13.18
N SER A 129 -15.28 10.24 12.73
CA SER A 129 -16.40 10.73 11.91
C SER A 129 -16.35 10.28 10.45
N THR A 130 -15.18 9.91 9.94
CA THR A 130 -14.99 9.27 8.63
C THR A 130 -14.74 7.76 8.74
N ASN A 131 -14.64 7.23 9.96
CA ASN A 131 -14.17 5.87 10.27
C ASN A 131 -12.87 5.51 9.55
N THR A 132 -11.85 6.39 9.61
CA THR A 132 -10.57 6.20 8.89
C THR A 132 -9.49 5.75 9.86
N PHE A 133 -8.89 4.58 9.60
CA PHE A 133 -7.69 4.11 10.31
C PHE A 133 -6.47 4.15 9.38
N ALA A 134 -5.32 4.56 9.91
CA ALA A 134 -4.04 4.48 9.21
C ALA A 134 -2.87 4.11 10.14
N VAL A 135 -1.79 3.62 9.53
CA VAL A 135 -0.51 3.34 10.19
C VAL A 135 0.60 4.07 9.46
N VAL A 136 1.45 4.78 10.20
CA VAL A 136 2.61 5.54 9.69
C VAL A 136 3.88 4.98 10.37
N SER A 137 5.02 4.96 9.66
CA SER A 137 6.32 4.63 10.26
C SER A 137 6.84 5.75 11.14
N ARG A 138 7.81 5.44 12.00
CA ARG A 138 8.59 6.41 12.78
C ARG A 138 9.18 7.54 11.93
N ASP A 139 9.47 7.26 10.68
CA ASP A 139 10.10 8.16 9.71
C ASP A 139 9.06 9.02 8.94
N GLY A 140 7.77 8.89 9.29
CA GLY A 140 6.66 9.63 8.68
C GLY A 140 6.07 8.98 7.42
N VAL A 141 6.47 7.76 7.06
CA VAL A 141 6.04 7.10 5.82
C VAL A 141 4.81 6.22 6.07
N ALA A 142 3.74 6.39 5.29
CA ALA A 142 2.53 5.59 5.43
C ALA A 142 2.77 4.09 5.18
N LYS A 143 2.06 3.24 5.93
CA LYS A 143 2.11 1.77 5.82
C LYS A 143 0.81 1.18 5.28
N THR A 144 -0.33 1.72 5.70
CA THR A 144 -1.67 1.38 5.20
C THR A 144 -2.68 2.45 5.64
N MET A 145 -3.81 2.51 4.94
CA MET A 145 -5.07 3.15 5.36
C MET A 145 -6.22 2.19 5.03
N PHE A 146 -7.31 2.21 5.81
CA PHE A 146 -8.58 1.53 5.50
C PHE A 146 -9.71 2.02 6.43
N LYS A 147 -10.95 1.63 6.17
CA LYS A 147 -12.06 1.79 7.13
C LYS A 147 -12.28 0.48 7.89
N PRO A 148 -12.07 0.40 9.21
CA PRO A 148 -12.31 -0.82 9.97
C PRO A 148 -13.81 -1.12 10.08
N ARG A 149 -14.20 -2.38 9.88
CA ARG A 149 -15.61 -2.83 9.92
C ARG A 149 -16.27 -2.52 11.27
N ASP A 150 -15.53 -2.79 12.34
CA ASP A 150 -15.97 -2.65 13.73
C ASP A 150 -15.71 -1.24 14.31
N GLY A 151 -15.26 -0.31 13.46
CA GLY A 151 -15.12 1.12 13.76
C GLY A 151 -14.34 1.43 15.04
N ALA A 152 -15.04 2.06 15.99
CA ALA A 152 -14.46 2.46 17.27
C ALA A 152 -14.05 1.27 18.15
N ALA A 153 -14.65 0.09 17.99
CA ALA A 153 -14.25 -1.12 18.71
C ALA A 153 -12.87 -1.62 18.23
N TYR A 154 -12.66 -1.69 16.92
CA TYR A 154 -11.34 -1.96 16.33
C TYR A 154 -10.29 -0.96 16.82
N TRP A 155 -10.65 0.32 16.92
CA TRP A 155 -9.73 1.32 17.47
C TRP A 155 -9.40 1.08 18.96
N ALA A 156 -10.38 0.71 19.79
CA ALA A 156 -10.15 0.38 21.19
C ALA A 156 -9.20 -0.82 21.35
N GLU A 157 -9.36 -1.87 20.53
CA GLU A 157 -8.44 -3.02 20.46
C GLU A 157 -7.02 -2.59 20.05
N GLN A 158 -6.89 -1.78 19.00
CA GLN A 158 -5.59 -1.27 18.55
C GLN A 158 -4.90 -0.42 19.64
N LYS A 159 -5.65 0.40 20.39
CA LYS A 159 -5.10 1.15 21.55
C LYS A 159 -4.64 0.20 22.66
N ALA A 160 -5.41 -0.83 22.99
CA ALA A 160 -5.06 -1.80 24.03
C ALA A 160 -3.85 -2.68 23.66
N ALA A 161 -3.70 -3.05 22.39
CA ALA A 161 -2.60 -3.88 21.89
C ALA A 161 -1.33 -3.07 21.55
N ALA A 162 -1.41 -1.75 21.35
CA ALA A 162 -0.27 -0.93 20.97
C ALA A 162 0.95 -1.03 21.91
N PRO A 163 0.82 -1.04 23.25
CA PRO A 163 1.97 -1.15 24.16
C PRO A 163 2.71 -2.51 24.08
N THR A 164 2.02 -3.59 23.72
CA THR A 164 2.60 -4.93 23.60
C THR A 164 3.02 -5.28 22.17
N PHE A 165 2.72 -4.41 21.19
CA PHE A 165 3.06 -4.64 19.79
C PHE A 165 4.56 -4.90 19.57
N GLY A 166 4.88 -5.91 18.78
CA GLY A 166 6.25 -6.37 18.52
C GLY A 166 6.88 -7.21 19.65
N ARG A 167 6.31 -7.21 20.85
CA ARG A 167 6.73 -8.11 21.95
C ARG A 167 6.13 -9.50 21.70
N GLY A 168 6.84 -10.32 20.91
CA GLY A 168 6.54 -11.73 20.75
C GLY A 168 6.62 -12.49 22.09
N ARG A 169 6.20 -13.77 22.11
CA ARG A 169 6.09 -14.62 23.31
C ARG A 169 7.44 -15.08 23.88
N ALA A 170 8.37 -14.16 24.11
CA ALA A 170 9.72 -14.39 24.63
C ALA A 170 9.75 -14.58 26.16
N SER A 171 8.73 -15.23 26.72
CA SER A 171 8.55 -15.49 28.17
C SER A 171 7.56 -16.64 28.37
N SER A 172 7.86 -17.82 27.79
CA SER A 172 7.08 -19.06 27.98
C SER A 172 7.99 -20.27 27.74
N SER A 173 8.98 -20.42 28.60
CA SER A 173 9.90 -21.56 28.65
C SER A 173 10.28 -21.78 30.12
N GLU A 174 9.34 -22.39 30.82
CA GLU A 174 9.48 -23.09 32.10
C GLU A 174 9.19 -24.58 31.82
#